data_AF-A0A6N7S505-F1
#
_entry.id   AF-A0A6N7S505-F1
#
_cell.length_a   1.000
_cell.length_b   1.000
_cell.length_c   1.000
_cell.angle_alpha   90.00
_cell.angle_beta   90.00
_cell.angle_gamma   90.00
#
_symmetry.space_group_name_H-M   'P 1'
#
loop_
_entity.id
_entity.type
_entity.pdbx_description
1 polymer ?
#
loop_
_entity_poly.entity_id
_entity_poly.type
_entity_poly.pdbx_seq_one_letter_code
_entity_poly.pdbx_strand_id
1 'polypeptide(L)'
;MEEAEYKTIEQKYLEIAERVIREYNEKHPFMKSIHIPEAIKTLKRMKEYKKEHLLFLRDFSVPFDNNEAERQARVCKLYKKVSGQCATLETGKHKMAMLSVLQTAKKQKLNTLEALENILDSGWPQNQPAVLS
;
A
#
# COMPACT_ATOMS: atom_id res chain seq x y z
N MET A 1 6.22 -9.85 -19.89
CA MET A 1 5.09 -9.87 -20.84
C MET A 1 5.51 -9.10 -22.09
N GLU A 2 5.04 -9.49 -23.28
CA GLU A 2 5.31 -8.72 -24.50
C GLU A 2 4.59 -7.36 -24.45
N GLU A 3 5.24 -6.30 -24.93
CA GLU A 3 4.69 -4.93 -24.81
C GLU A 3 3.34 -4.76 -25.55
N ALA A 4 3.14 -5.50 -26.64
CA ALA A 4 1.86 -5.53 -27.37
C ALA A 4 0.73 -6.15 -26.53
N GLU A 5 1.02 -7.23 -25.80
CA GLU A 5 0.08 -7.90 -24.91
C GLU A 5 -0.29 -7.00 -23.72
N TYR A 6 0.71 -6.34 -23.11
CA TYR A 6 0.49 -5.38 -22.03
C TYR A 6 -0.45 -4.25 -22.46
N LYS A 7 -0.19 -3.63 -23.61
CA LYS A 7 -1.03 -2.54 -24.13
C LYS A 7 -2.46 -2.98 -24.39
N THR A 8 -2.64 -4.22 -24.86
CA THR A 8 -3.97 -4.81 -25.07
C THR A 8 -4.73 -4.94 -23.75
N ILE A 9 -4.06 -5.41 -22.69
CA ILE A 9 -4.65 -5.51 -21.35
C ILE A 9 -4.94 -4.13 -20.76
N GLU A 10 -4.00 -3.19 -20.86
CA GLU A 10 -4.17 -1.81 -20.39
C GLU A 10 -5.37 -1.14 -21.06
N GLN A 11 -5.50 -1.31 -22.38
CA GLN A 11 -6.62 -0.74 -23.13
C GLN A 11 -7.96 -1.32 -22.68
N LYS A 12 -8.06 -2.64 -22.54
CA LYS A 12 -9.29 -3.30 -22.03
C LYS A 12 -9.63 -2.84 -20.61
N TYR A 13 -8.63 -2.73 -19.75
CA TYR A 13 -8.80 -2.24 -18.37
C TYR A 13 -9.40 -0.83 -18.35
N LEU A 14 -8.86 0.08 -19.17
CA LEU A 14 -9.36 1.45 -19.28
C LEU A 14 -10.75 1.52 -19.87
N GLU A 15 -11.01 0.76 -20.93
CA GLU A 15 -12.32 0.73 -21.60
C GLU A 15 -13.43 0.34 -20.63
N ILE A 16 -13.20 -0.68 -19.80
CA ILE A 16 -14.17 -1.12 -18.78
C ILE A 16 -14.44 0.00 -17.76
N ALA A 17 -13.38 0.60 -17.22
CA ALA A 17 -13.52 1.66 -16.22
C ALA A 17 -14.25 2.88 -16.79
N GLU A 18 -13.88 3.32 -17.99
CA GLU A 18 -14.45 4.49 -18.64
C GLU A 18 -15.90 4.27 -19.07
N ARG A 19 -16.23 3.09 -19.59
CA ARG A 19 -17.61 2.73 -19.92
C ARG A 19 -18.53 2.86 -18.71
N VAL A 20 -18.16 2.25 -17.58
CA VAL A 20 -18.98 2.27 -16.36
C VAL A 20 -19.09 3.68 -15.78
N ILE A 21 -17.99 4.44 -15.76
CA ILE A 21 -18.00 5.83 -15.29
C ILE A 21 -18.89 6.70 -16.18
N ARG A 22 -18.82 6.53 -17.50
CA ARG A 22 -19.63 7.28 -18.47
C ARG A 22 -21.11 6.99 -18.29
N GLU A 23 -21.51 5.71 -18.28
CA GLU A 23 -22.90 5.30 -18.10
C GLU A 23 -23.49 5.83 -16.79
N TYR A 24 -22.68 5.86 -15.73
CA TYR A 24 -23.08 6.44 -14.45
C TYR A 24 -23.29 7.97 -14.54
N ASN A 25 -22.34 8.69 -15.15
CA ASN A 25 -22.43 10.15 -15.28
C ASN A 25 -23.60 10.58 -16.17
N GLU A 26 -23.91 9.83 -17.24
CA GLU A 26 -25.06 10.09 -18.12
C GLU A 26 -26.39 9.94 -17.37
N LYS A 27 -26.50 8.93 -16.50
CA LYS A 27 -27.70 8.72 -15.66
C LYS A 27 -27.79 9.72 -14.51
N HIS A 28 -26.67 10.31 -14.10
CA HIS A 28 -26.58 11.16 -12.90
C HIS A 28 -25.73 12.42 -13.11
N PRO A 29 -26.10 13.32 -14.03
CA PRO A 29 -25.27 14.45 -14.47
C PRO A 29 -24.96 15.49 -13.38
N PHE A 30 -25.86 15.64 -12.39
CA PHE A 30 -25.75 16.67 -11.35
C PHE A 30 -25.56 16.08 -9.94
N MET A 31 -25.09 14.83 -9.84
CA MET A 31 -24.93 14.18 -8.54
C MET A 31 -23.76 14.77 -7.77
N LYS A 32 -24.03 15.21 -6.53
CA LYS A 32 -22.99 15.68 -5.62
C LYS A 32 -22.01 14.56 -5.29
N SER A 33 -20.72 14.90 -5.17
CA SER A 33 -19.62 13.95 -4.91
C SER A 33 -19.83 13.04 -3.68
N ILE A 34 -20.52 13.55 -2.66
CA ILE A 34 -20.85 12.83 -1.42
C ILE A 34 -21.74 11.62 -1.71
N HIS A 35 -22.68 11.73 -2.65
CA HIS A 35 -23.64 10.68 -2.98
C HIS A 35 -23.17 9.73 -4.08
N ILE A 36 -21.98 9.97 -4.66
CA ILE A 36 -21.42 9.06 -5.65
C ILE A 36 -21.12 7.71 -4.97
N PRO A 37 -21.60 6.58 -5.52
CA PRO A 37 -21.30 5.25 -5.01
C PRO A 37 -19.80 4.98 -4.91
N GLU A 38 -19.39 4.23 -3.88
CA GLU A 38 -17.98 3.89 -3.67
C GLU A 38 -17.36 3.12 -4.84
N ALA A 39 -18.17 2.31 -5.55
CA ALA A 39 -17.73 1.62 -6.75
C ALA A 39 -17.22 2.58 -7.84
N ILE A 40 -17.93 3.69 -8.08
CA ILE A 40 -17.54 4.69 -9.08
C ILE A 40 -16.29 5.46 -8.64
N LYS A 41 -16.21 5.81 -7.34
CA LYS A 41 -15.00 6.43 -6.77
C LYS A 41 -13.79 5.51 -6.91
N THR A 42 -13.99 4.21 -6.66
CA THR A 42 -12.95 3.19 -6.81
C THR A 42 -12.50 3.08 -8.26
N LEU A 43 -13.42 3.00 -9.23
CA LEU A 43 -13.07 2.96 -10.66
C LEU A 43 -12.31 4.21 -11.12
N LYS A 44 -12.66 5.40 -10.60
CA LYS A 44 -11.91 6.63 -10.89
C LYS A 44 -10.46 6.53 -10.40
N ARG A 45 -10.24 6.06 -9.17
CA ARG A 45 -8.89 5.83 -8.63
C ARG A 45 -8.14 4.75 -9.40
N MET A 46 -8.82 3.66 -9.77
CA MET A 46 -8.26 2.59 -10.58
C MET A 46 -7.78 3.09 -11.95
N LYS A 47 -8.49 4.06 -12.55
CA LYS A 47 -8.06 4.73 -13.79
C LYS A 47 -6.84 5.62 -13.58
N GLU A 48 -6.83 6.39 -12.48
CA GLU A 48 -5.73 7.30 -12.12
C GLU A 48 -4.43 6.54 -11.84
N TYR A 49 -4.49 5.46 -11.04
CA TYR A 49 -3.36 4.63 -10.63
C TYR A 49 -3.21 3.35 -11.47
N LYS A 50 -3.55 3.42 -12.76
CA LYS A 50 -3.53 2.26 -13.67
C LYS A 50 -2.14 1.61 -13.78
N LYS A 51 -1.07 2.41 -13.67
CA LYS A 51 0.31 1.93 -13.84
C LYS A 51 0.69 1.02 -12.68
N GLU A 52 0.31 1.43 -11.48
CA GLU A 52 0.53 0.71 -10.23
C GLU A 52 -0.31 -0.56 -10.19
N HIS A 53 -1.58 -0.49 -10.58
CA HIS A 53 -2.46 -1.65 -10.64
C HIS A 53 -2.02 -2.71 -11.65
N LEU A 54 -1.37 -2.32 -12.74
CA LEU A 54 -0.89 -3.24 -13.79
C LEU A 54 0.62 -3.53 -13.68
N LEU A 55 1.29 -3.07 -12.63
CA LEU A 55 2.75 -3.18 -12.50
C LEU A 55 3.23 -4.64 -12.49
N PHE A 56 2.49 -5.53 -11.81
CA PHE A 56 2.80 -6.97 -11.71
C PHE A 56 2.83 -7.69 -13.07
N LEU A 57 2.23 -7.11 -14.12
CA LEU A 57 2.28 -7.66 -15.48
C LEU A 57 3.61 -7.38 -16.20
N ARG A 58 4.31 -6.33 -15.77
CA ARG A 58 5.60 -5.89 -16.32
C ARG A 58 6.77 -6.33 -15.44
N ASP A 59 6.61 -6.16 -14.13
CA ASP A 59 7.59 -6.54 -13.14
C ASP A 59 7.07 -7.71 -12.29
N PHE A 60 7.56 -8.91 -12.59
CA PHE A 60 7.18 -10.13 -11.88
C PHE A 60 7.76 -10.22 -10.46
N SER A 61 8.65 -9.30 -10.06
CA SER A 61 9.07 -9.19 -8.66
C SER A 61 7.96 -8.60 -7.79
N VAL A 62 7.00 -7.88 -8.38
CA VAL A 62 5.85 -7.33 -7.69
C VAL A 62 4.72 -8.37 -7.64
N PRO A 63 4.23 -8.74 -6.45
CA PRO A 63 3.11 -9.66 -6.33
C PRO A 63 1.82 -9.05 -6.91
N PHE A 64 0.93 -9.90 -7.43
CA PHE A 64 -0.38 -9.46 -7.94
C PHE A 64 -1.33 -9.00 -6.82
N ASP A 65 -1.06 -9.42 -5.58
CA ASP A 65 -1.86 -9.10 -4.41
C ASP A 65 -1.19 -8.06 -3.51
N ASN A 66 -1.98 -7.46 -2.61
CA ASN A 66 -1.50 -6.50 -1.63
C ASN A 66 -1.37 -7.13 -0.22
N ASN A 67 -1.34 -8.45 -0.12
CA ASN A 67 -1.43 -9.16 1.17
C ASN A 67 -0.28 -8.79 2.10
N GLU A 68 0.91 -8.60 1.52
CA GLU A 68 2.09 -8.23 2.28
C GLU A 68 1.97 -6.84 2.92
N ALA A 69 1.47 -5.83 2.20
CA ALA A 69 1.28 -4.50 2.78
C ALA A 69 0.14 -4.50 3.81
N GLU A 70 -0.97 -5.19 3.52
CA GLU A 70 -2.09 -5.31 4.45
C GLU A 70 -1.67 -5.98 5.76
N ARG A 71 -0.88 -7.05 5.69
CA ARG A 71 -0.37 -7.76 6.87
C ARG A 71 0.49 -6.85 7.75
N GLN A 72 1.34 -6.03 7.15
CA GLN A 72 2.17 -5.07 7.90
C GLN A 72 1.31 -3.98 8.55
N ALA A 73 0.32 -3.44 7.84
CA ALA A 73 -0.60 -2.44 8.38
C ALA A 73 -1.52 -3.00 9.48
N ARG A 74 -1.86 -4.29 9.40
CA ARG A 74 -2.75 -4.96 10.37
C ARG A 74 -2.20 -4.94 11.80
N VAL A 75 -0.88 -4.91 11.98
CA VAL A 75 -0.25 -4.82 13.31
C VAL A 75 -0.76 -3.60 14.08
N CYS A 76 -0.90 -2.46 13.41
CA CYS A 76 -1.42 -1.23 14.01
C CYS A 76 -2.88 -1.38 14.44
N LYS A 77 -3.70 -2.01 13.60
CA LYS A 77 -5.12 -2.23 13.91
C LYS A 77 -5.31 -3.25 15.03
N LEU A 78 -4.52 -4.32 15.05
CA LEU A 78 -4.52 -5.33 16.10
C LEU A 78 -4.10 -4.72 17.43
N TYR A 79 -3.04 -3.91 17.45
CA TYR A 79 -2.63 -3.19 18.64
C TYR A 79 -3.76 -2.28 19.16
N LYS A 80 -4.42 -1.51 18.27
CA LYS A 80 -5.58 -0.69 18.63
C LYS A 80 -6.69 -1.49 19.29
N LYS A 81 -6.95 -2.70 18.80
CA LYS A 81 -7.99 -3.59 19.32
C LYS A 81 -7.64 -4.16 20.70
N VAL A 82 -6.40 -4.60 20.89
CA VAL A 82 -6.00 -5.37 22.09
C VAL A 82 -5.51 -4.46 23.22
N SER A 83 -4.74 -3.42 22.88
CA SER A 83 -4.06 -2.56 23.86
C SER A 83 -4.55 -1.11 23.84
N GLY A 84 -5.57 -0.80 23.04
CA GLY A 84 -6.00 0.57 22.80
C GLY A 84 -4.99 1.36 21.94
N GLN A 85 -5.00 2.68 22.06
CA GLN A 85 -4.21 3.58 21.20
C GLN A 85 -2.97 4.12 21.93
N CYS A 86 -1.93 4.52 21.20
CA CYS A 86 -0.82 5.27 21.79
C CYS A 86 -1.32 6.61 22.35
N ALA A 87 -0.89 6.96 23.56
CA ALA A 87 -1.28 8.22 24.21
C ALA A 87 -0.70 9.46 23.51
N THR A 88 0.51 9.34 22.94
CA THR A 88 1.19 10.42 22.23
C THR A 88 1.67 9.96 20.85
N LEU A 89 1.88 10.92 19.95
CA LEU A 89 2.45 10.68 18.62
C LEU A 89 3.88 10.12 18.73
N GLU A 90 4.67 10.60 19.69
CA GLU A 90 6.05 10.13 19.90
C GLU A 90 6.10 8.65 20.26
N THR A 91 5.28 8.19 21.20
CA THR A 91 5.19 6.76 21.52
C THR A 91 4.76 5.93 20.30
N GLY A 92 3.88 6.48 19.46
CA GLY A 92 3.53 5.89 18.17
C GLY A 92 4.74 5.75 17.24
N LYS A 93 5.53 6.82 17.08
CA LYS A 93 6.74 6.83 16.23
C LYS A 93 7.77 5.81 16.71
N HIS A 94 8.08 5.78 18.01
CA HIS A 94 9.02 4.81 18.58
C HIS A 94 8.57 3.37 18.31
N LYS A 95 7.27 3.09 18.49
CA LYS A 95 6.72 1.78 18.21
C LYS A 95 6.83 1.40 16.73
N MET A 96 6.54 2.33 15.82
CA MET A 96 6.65 2.07 14.37
C MET A 96 8.11 1.85 13.96
N ALA A 97 9.06 2.57 14.56
CA ALA A 97 10.49 2.36 14.34
C ALA A 97 10.96 0.98 14.81
N MET A 98 10.50 0.51 15.97
CA MET A 98 10.82 -0.86 16.43
C MET A 98 10.20 -1.91 15.50
N LEU A 99 8.95 -1.72 15.08
CA LEU A 99 8.27 -2.65 14.18
C LEU A 99 8.92 -2.70 12.80
N SER A 100 9.41 -1.58 12.26
CA SER A 100 10.07 -1.56 10.96
C SER A 100 11.34 -2.40 10.97
N VAL A 101 12.17 -2.28 12.01
CA VAL A 101 13.36 -3.12 12.20
C VAL A 101 13.00 -4.60 12.27
N LEU A 102 12.06 -4.97 13.14
CA LEU A 102 11.64 -6.36 13.32
C LEU A 102 11.09 -6.98 12.03
N GLN A 103 10.24 -6.24 11.32
CA GLN A 103 9.64 -6.71 10.07
C GLN A 103 10.69 -6.85 8.97
N THR A 104 11.62 -5.89 8.87
CA THR A 104 12.68 -5.91 7.86
C THR A 104 13.66 -7.06 8.10
N ALA A 105 14.14 -7.24 9.33
CA ALA A 105 15.00 -8.35 9.70
C ALA A 105 14.35 -9.70 9.38
N LYS A 106 13.06 -9.85 9.70
CA LYS A 106 12.30 -11.06 9.36
C LYS A 106 12.18 -11.29 7.85
N LYS A 107 11.94 -10.25 7.05
CA LYS A 107 11.87 -10.35 5.58
C LYS A 107 13.22 -10.77 4.98
N GLN A 108 14.31 -10.23 5.52
CA GLN A 108 15.68 -10.57 5.10
C GLN A 108 16.16 -11.93 5.64
N LYS A 109 15.31 -12.67 6.36
CA LYS A 109 15.64 -13.95 7.00
C LYS A 109 16.80 -13.85 8.00
N LEU A 110 16.94 -12.69 8.64
CA LEU A 110 17.91 -12.43 9.69
C LEU A 110 17.31 -12.77 11.06
N ASN A 111 18.19 -13.05 12.03
CA ASN A 111 17.79 -13.16 13.43
C ASN A 111 17.37 -11.78 13.95
N THR A 112 16.13 -11.67 14.42
CA THR A 112 15.56 -10.40 14.88
C THR A 112 16.23 -9.88 16.16
N LEU A 113 16.72 -10.77 17.02
CA LEU A 113 17.41 -10.39 18.24
C LEU A 113 18.78 -9.81 17.92
N GLU A 114 19.58 -10.53 17.13
CA GLU A 114 20.90 -10.06 16.67
C GLU A 114 20.77 -8.74 15.90
N ALA A 115 19.73 -8.55 15.09
CA ALA A 115 19.47 -7.29 14.41
C ALA A 115 19.23 -6.12 15.37
N LEU A 116 18.55 -6.36 16.50
CA LEU A 116 18.35 -5.34 17.53
C LEU A 116 19.64 -5.07 18.32
N GLU A 117 20.36 -6.12 18.71
CA GLU A 117 21.66 -6.00 19.39
C GLU A 117 22.65 -5.19 18.56
N ASN A 118 22.79 -5.53 17.28
CA ASN A 118 23.65 -4.79 16.35
C ASN A 118 23.30 -3.30 16.29
N ILE A 119 22.02 -2.93 16.25
CA ILE A 119 21.59 -1.51 16.22
C ILE A 119 21.92 -0.80 17.53
N LEU A 120 21.78 -1.48 18.68
CA LEU A 120 22.10 -0.91 19.98
C LEU A 120 23.60 -0.71 20.14
N ASP A 121 24.41 -1.67 19.67
CA ASP A 121 25.87 -1.64 19.75
C ASP A 121 26.51 -0.69 18.75
N SER A 122 25.97 -0.61 17.52
CA SER A 122 26.48 0.31 16.48
C SER A 122 26.03 1.76 16.68
N GLY A 123 25.14 2.01 17.65
CA GLY A 123 24.36 3.23 17.76
C GLY A 123 23.27 3.31 16.70
N TRP A 124 22.18 4.00 17.03
CA TRP A 124 21.13 4.30 16.05
C TRP A 124 21.73 5.11 14.89
N PRO A 125 21.51 4.76 13.61
CA PRO A 125 22.01 5.56 12.51
C PRO A 125 21.38 6.94 12.56
N GLN A 126 22.10 7.90 13.14
CA GLN A 126 21.66 9.29 13.29
C GLN A 126 21.47 9.99 11.93
N ASN A 127 22.02 9.42 10.84
CA ASN A 127 22.11 10.06 9.52
C ASN A 127 21.37 9.36 8.37
N GLN A 128 20.40 8.48 8.65
CA GLN A 128 19.48 8.03 7.60
C GLN A 128 18.04 8.21 8.05
N PRO A 129 17.27 9.16 7.48
CA PRO A 129 15.82 9.11 7.64
C PRO A 129 15.37 7.75 7.12
N ALA A 130 14.43 7.11 7.82
CA ALA A 130 13.72 5.95 7.31
C ALA A 130 13.15 6.35 5.94
N VAL A 131 13.86 5.98 4.87
CA VAL A 131 13.46 6.26 3.51
C VAL A 131 12.27 5.35 3.25
N LEU A 132 11.08 5.91 3.49
CA LEU A 132 9.87 5.50 2.82
C LEU A 132 9.99 6.00 1.37
N SER A 133 10.77 5.28 0.56
CA SER A 133 10.72 5.36 -0.91
C SER A 133 9.84 4.24 -1.42
#